data_AF-A0A0G1I122-F1
#
_entry.id   AF-A0A0G1I122-F1
#
_cell.length_a   1.000
_cell.length_b   1.000
_cell.length_c   1.000
_cell.angle_alpha   90.00
_cell.angle_beta   90.00
_cell.angle_gamma   90.00
#
_symmetry.space_group_name_H-M   'P 1'
#
loop_
_entity.id
_entity.type
_entity.pdbx_description
1 polymer ?
#
loop_
_entity_poly.entity_id
_entity_poly.type
_entity_poly.pdbx_seq_one_letter_code
_entity_poly.pdbx_strand_id
1 'polypeptide(L)'
;MAFETTWPETLTTWRESRKMSEVNYSQLKAQSGASDKSIRNEAQRKLLQYFDLAPEKSSETAKTIDMVEMFDRFPVEMKMKMLNNLVGIQLTEGCNGQCAFCLFGSKKGVESKFSFSSIQEFLKQNYGQIRGEGSSVSQYWDSDPFDYQDGEHNYLDVYHEWRKYFPSQFVGISTTIPKGSVEQFIEFTDRLFNKHVNSKNYPNEIKDDDFNVRISVGRHNLQRVEAVFKELKERWKAKGYTEDAIQAYLTAHYKFSPRLEDDILPLGSQIEKHDDFEDSTTPACEDGVIITPARIECVSMTAPTIYVPSGQYSYEITPDSPSFQIPHFISNSYYQGFRYKEHLTQRVAYDQVLFPLVTRRGSNSEEINLPDPVDDMVFKMGRYCFSLASMISDISELDSKIYAKNSPEEVRKKYLQLCTLAVSKEKSKILSLITKATNHFTREGDQATKDKLNYYARLLKVNLAKAEYISNLISEGADQSMVAIAALALSDVNKNNVDSLPEVLKNLAVAHDRSNRYTKDEKITAIKSASELLGHSGDQSPKWAKIIGVVENS
;
A
#
# COMPACT_ATOMS: atom_id res chain seq x y z
N MET A 1 -6.94 -2.76 13.32
CA MET A 1 -6.12 -3.70 12.52
C MET A 1 -6.82 -5.06 12.52
N ALA A 2 -7.78 -5.20 11.63
CA ALA A 2 -8.44 -6.47 11.42
C ALA A 2 -7.46 -7.47 10.77
N PHE A 3 -7.36 -8.65 11.38
CA PHE A 3 -6.51 -9.73 10.90
C PHE A 3 -7.09 -10.28 9.59
N GLU A 4 -6.25 -10.41 8.56
CA GLU A 4 -6.63 -11.17 7.37
C GLU A 4 -6.98 -12.59 7.78
N THR A 5 -8.02 -13.16 7.17
CA THR A 5 -8.48 -14.52 7.44
C THR A 5 -8.46 -15.32 6.17
N THR A 6 -8.15 -16.60 6.28
CA THR A 6 -8.23 -17.57 5.19
C THR A 6 -9.53 -18.38 5.23
N TRP A 7 -10.42 -18.08 6.18
CA TRP A 7 -11.66 -18.83 6.45
C TRP A 7 -12.87 -18.10 5.86
N PRO A 8 -13.51 -18.62 4.79
CA PRO A 8 -14.68 -18.01 4.17
C PRO A 8 -15.87 -17.83 5.13
N GLU A 9 -15.98 -18.67 6.15
CA GLU A 9 -17.04 -18.60 7.17
C GLU A 9 -17.02 -17.26 7.92
N THR A 10 -15.86 -16.60 7.98
CA THR A 10 -15.72 -15.26 8.56
C THR A 10 -16.58 -14.23 7.81
N LEU A 11 -16.85 -14.41 6.52
CA LEU A 11 -17.72 -13.53 5.73
C LEU A 11 -19.15 -13.51 6.31
N THR A 12 -19.68 -14.67 6.68
CA THR A 12 -20.99 -14.81 7.33
C THR A 12 -21.01 -14.05 8.65
N THR A 13 -19.98 -14.23 9.49
CA THR A 13 -19.84 -13.51 10.77
C THR A 13 -19.78 -11.99 10.57
N TRP A 14 -19.01 -11.53 9.57
CA TRP A 14 -18.94 -10.11 9.23
C TRP A 14 -20.27 -9.55 8.71
N ARG A 15 -21.04 -10.33 7.95
CA ARG A 15 -22.36 -9.93 7.44
C ARG A 15 -23.37 -9.81 8.57
N GLU A 16 -23.43 -10.82 9.43
CA GLU A 16 -24.39 -10.90 10.54
C GLU A 16 -24.14 -9.84 11.61
N SER A 17 -22.88 -9.61 11.98
CA SER A 17 -22.51 -8.51 12.89
C SER A 17 -22.93 -7.13 12.39
N ARG A 18 -23.14 -6.98 11.08
CA ARG A 18 -23.62 -5.75 10.43
C ARG A 18 -25.11 -5.76 10.11
N LYS A 19 -25.84 -6.79 10.55
CA LYS A 19 -27.28 -6.96 10.30
C LYS A 19 -27.64 -6.90 8.82
N MET A 20 -26.73 -7.37 7.96
CA MET A 20 -26.95 -7.41 6.52
C MET A 20 -27.66 -8.71 6.13
N SER A 21 -28.63 -8.64 5.22
CA SER A 21 -29.36 -9.82 4.76
C SER A 21 -28.46 -10.73 3.93
N GLU A 22 -28.67 -12.03 3.99
CA GLU A 22 -28.04 -12.94 3.05
C GLU A 22 -28.54 -12.69 1.61
N VAL A 23 -27.68 -12.95 0.62
CA VAL A 23 -28.00 -12.89 -0.80
C VAL A 23 -27.61 -14.22 -1.42
N ASN A 24 -28.54 -14.87 -2.13
CA ASN A 24 -28.27 -16.11 -2.86
C ASN A 24 -28.24 -15.82 -4.37
N TYR A 25 -27.06 -15.87 -4.97
CA TYR A 25 -26.86 -15.49 -6.36
C TYR A 25 -27.53 -16.46 -7.35
N SER A 26 -27.35 -17.76 -7.17
CA SER A 26 -27.98 -18.80 -8.00
C SER A 26 -29.51 -18.70 -7.99
N GLN A 27 -30.10 -18.48 -6.82
CA GLN A 27 -31.53 -18.26 -6.67
C GLN A 27 -32.00 -16.99 -7.39
N LEU A 28 -31.27 -15.88 -7.23
CA LEU A 28 -31.60 -14.62 -7.92
C LEU A 28 -31.54 -14.78 -9.44
N LYS A 29 -30.53 -15.50 -9.95
CA LYS A 29 -30.45 -15.85 -11.38
C LYS A 29 -31.66 -16.64 -11.85
N ALA A 30 -32.03 -17.71 -11.14
CA ALA A 30 -33.21 -18.50 -11.49
C ALA A 30 -34.50 -17.66 -11.45
N GLN A 31 -34.67 -16.82 -10.43
CA GLN A 31 -35.83 -15.94 -10.27
C GLN A 31 -35.89 -14.82 -11.31
N SER A 32 -34.76 -14.38 -11.87
CA SER A 32 -34.72 -13.38 -12.95
C SER A 32 -35.36 -13.86 -14.27
N GLY A 33 -35.59 -15.16 -14.41
CA GLY A 33 -36.33 -15.78 -15.52
C GLY A 33 -37.77 -16.18 -15.16
N ALA A 34 -38.27 -15.85 -13.97
CA ALA A 34 -39.59 -16.29 -13.51
C ALA A 34 -40.74 -15.70 -14.35
N SER A 35 -41.78 -16.52 -14.57
CA SER A 35 -43.03 -16.07 -15.21
C SER A 35 -43.78 -15.02 -14.40
N ASP A 36 -43.66 -15.08 -13.06
CA ASP A 36 -44.18 -14.05 -12.17
C ASP A 36 -43.36 -12.76 -12.31
N LYS A 37 -44.03 -11.69 -12.78
CA LYS A 37 -43.40 -10.39 -13.04
C LYS A 37 -42.85 -9.73 -11.77
N SER A 38 -43.48 -9.93 -10.61
CA SER A 38 -43.03 -9.34 -9.35
C SER A 38 -41.73 -9.99 -8.89
N ILE A 39 -41.69 -11.33 -8.87
CA ILE A 39 -40.51 -12.11 -8.50
C ILE A 39 -39.34 -11.77 -9.44
N ARG A 40 -39.61 -11.76 -10.75
CA ARG A 40 -38.61 -11.41 -11.77
C ARG A 40 -38.02 -10.03 -11.57
N ASN A 41 -38.87 -9.01 -11.42
CA ASN A 41 -38.41 -7.62 -11.29
C ASN A 41 -37.61 -7.41 -10.00
N GLU A 42 -38.01 -8.05 -8.90
CA GLU A 42 -37.26 -7.97 -7.64
C GLU A 42 -35.88 -8.62 -7.78
N ALA A 43 -35.82 -9.80 -8.40
CA ALA A 43 -34.57 -10.52 -8.62
C ALA A 43 -33.62 -9.73 -9.53
N GLN A 44 -34.11 -9.20 -10.66
CA GLN A 44 -33.32 -8.36 -11.57
C GLN A 44 -32.78 -7.09 -10.87
N ARG A 45 -33.59 -6.44 -10.03
CA ARG A 45 -33.14 -5.28 -9.25
C ARG A 45 -32.02 -5.66 -8.27
N LYS A 46 -32.14 -6.80 -7.57
CA LYS A 46 -31.10 -7.29 -6.66
C LYS A 46 -29.84 -7.70 -7.42
N LEU A 47 -29.96 -8.32 -8.60
CA LEU A 47 -28.82 -8.63 -9.46
C LEU A 47 -28.07 -7.36 -9.86
N LEU A 48 -28.75 -6.34 -10.37
CA LEU A 48 -28.15 -5.01 -10.64
C LEU A 48 -27.53 -4.34 -9.41
N GLN A 49 -28.17 -4.50 -8.25
CA GLN A 49 -27.67 -3.92 -7.00
C GLN A 49 -26.36 -4.55 -6.54
N TYR A 50 -26.20 -5.86 -6.69
CA TYR A 50 -25.09 -6.58 -6.06
C TYR A 50 -24.06 -7.11 -7.06
N PHE A 51 -24.49 -7.59 -8.23
CA PHE A 51 -23.69 -8.42 -9.14
C PHE A 51 -23.49 -7.80 -10.52
N ASP A 52 -24.53 -7.23 -11.14
CA ASP A 52 -24.43 -6.75 -12.51
C ASP A 52 -23.84 -5.34 -12.58
N LEU A 53 -23.13 -5.08 -13.68
CA LEU A 53 -22.59 -3.78 -14.01
C LEU A 53 -23.44 -3.16 -15.11
N ALA A 54 -23.62 -1.84 -15.03
CA ALA A 54 -24.25 -1.10 -16.12
C ALA A 54 -23.37 -1.17 -17.38
N PRO A 55 -23.91 -1.47 -18.58
CA PRO A 55 -23.12 -1.75 -19.78
C PRO A 55 -22.08 -0.68 -20.13
N GLU A 56 -22.38 0.60 -19.88
CA GLU A 56 -21.49 1.73 -20.16
C GLU A 56 -20.23 1.78 -19.29
N LYS A 57 -20.14 0.91 -18.28
CA LYS A 57 -18.97 0.76 -17.39
C LYS A 57 -18.18 -0.51 -17.70
N SER A 58 -18.69 -1.36 -18.60
CA SER A 58 -18.06 -2.61 -18.99
C SER A 58 -16.81 -2.34 -19.82
N SER A 59 -15.75 -3.10 -19.53
CA SER A 59 -14.52 -3.08 -20.31
C SER A 59 -14.73 -3.53 -21.76
N GLU A 60 -15.80 -4.26 -22.08
CA GLU A 60 -16.15 -4.62 -23.45
C GLU A 60 -16.26 -3.40 -24.37
N THR A 61 -16.79 -2.28 -23.84
CA THR A 61 -16.99 -1.03 -24.57
C THR A 61 -15.82 -0.05 -24.45
N ALA A 62 -14.81 -0.38 -23.64
CA ALA A 62 -13.65 0.47 -23.40
C ALA A 62 -12.75 0.57 -24.63
N LYS A 63 -11.97 1.65 -24.71
CA LYS A 63 -11.00 1.86 -25.79
C LYS A 63 -9.92 0.77 -25.75
N THR A 64 -9.76 0.03 -26.84
CA THR A 64 -8.70 -0.96 -26.99
C THR A 64 -7.38 -0.30 -27.40
N ILE A 65 -6.29 -0.68 -26.73
CA ILE A 65 -4.93 -0.18 -26.92
C ILE A 65 -4.02 -1.32 -27.36
N ASP A 66 -3.15 -1.07 -28.32
CA ASP A 66 -2.09 -2.00 -28.70
C ASP A 66 -0.86 -1.78 -27.82
N MET A 67 -0.57 -2.76 -26.96
CA MET A 67 0.58 -2.72 -26.05
C MET A 67 1.92 -2.72 -26.79
N VAL A 68 2.02 -3.44 -27.92
CA VAL A 68 3.25 -3.53 -28.73
C VAL A 68 3.50 -2.19 -29.40
N GLU A 69 2.48 -1.59 -30.01
CA GLU A 69 2.61 -0.27 -30.64
C GLU A 69 2.99 0.81 -29.64
N MET A 70 2.39 0.79 -28.44
CA MET A 70 2.75 1.71 -27.36
C MET A 70 4.23 1.56 -26.96
N PHE A 71 4.69 0.33 -26.79
CA PHE A 71 6.03 0.03 -26.30
C PHE A 71 7.11 0.23 -27.38
N ASP A 72 6.82 -0.04 -28.64
CA ASP A 72 7.81 -0.02 -29.72
C ASP A 72 8.26 1.38 -30.15
N ARG A 73 7.51 2.41 -29.76
CA ARG A 73 7.87 3.81 -29.96
C ARG A 73 9.13 4.23 -29.20
N PHE A 74 9.54 3.46 -28.19
CA PHE A 74 10.68 3.79 -27.34
C PHE A 74 12.02 3.28 -27.92
N PRO A 75 13.12 4.04 -27.72
CA PRO A 75 14.46 3.60 -28.08
C PRO A 75 14.84 2.26 -27.42
N VAL A 76 15.66 1.44 -28.09
CA VAL A 76 16.03 0.08 -27.63
C VAL A 76 16.61 0.08 -26.22
N GLU A 77 17.53 0.99 -25.91
CA GLU A 77 18.12 1.10 -24.56
C GLU A 77 17.04 1.32 -23.48
N MET A 78 16.05 2.13 -23.81
CA MET A 78 14.96 2.50 -22.92
C MET A 78 13.99 1.34 -22.71
N LYS A 79 13.62 0.64 -23.79
CA LYS A 79 12.83 -0.60 -23.73
C LYS A 79 13.48 -1.63 -22.80
N MET A 80 14.79 -1.86 -22.97
CA MET A 80 15.56 -2.75 -22.10
C MET A 80 15.51 -2.28 -20.64
N LYS A 81 15.66 -0.98 -20.35
CA LYS A 81 15.59 -0.46 -18.98
C LYS A 81 14.19 -0.59 -18.38
N MET A 82 13.13 -0.36 -19.15
CA MET A 82 11.75 -0.52 -18.68
C MET A 82 11.46 -1.98 -18.31
N LEU A 83 11.79 -2.94 -19.19
CA LEU A 83 11.53 -4.37 -18.96
C LEU A 83 12.30 -4.93 -17.75
N ASN A 84 13.55 -4.49 -17.57
CA ASN A 84 14.37 -4.90 -16.43
C ASN A 84 13.88 -4.35 -15.08
N ASN A 85 13.14 -3.24 -15.09
CA ASN A 85 12.59 -2.61 -13.88
C ASN A 85 11.06 -2.66 -13.84
N LEU A 86 10.43 -3.54 -14.63
CA LEU A 86 8.99 -3.69 -14.72
C LEU A 86 8.44 -4.26 -13.42
N VAL A 87 7.52 -3.54 -12.77
CA VAL A 87 6.82 -3.97 -11.55
C VAL A 87 5.38 -4.37 -11.83
N GLY A 88 4.77 -3.80 -12.88
CA GLY A 88 3.40 -4.14 -13.23
C GLY A 88 3.03 -3.93 -14.69
N ILE A 89 2.10 -4.75 -15.16
CA ILE A 89 1.34 -4.55 -16.40
C ILE A 89 -0.13 -4.44 -15.98
N GLN A 90 -0.64 -3.23 -15.94
CA GLN A 90 -2.04 -3.00 -15.63
C GLN A 90 -2.87 -3.24 -16.89
N LEU A 91 -3.85 -4.13 -16.80
CA LEU A 91 -4.62 -4.56 -17.97
C LEU A 91 -5.69 -3.55 -18.43
N THR A 92 -6.16 -2.71 -17.50
CA THR A 92 -7.27 -1.77 -17.68
C THR A 92 -6.95 -0.41 -17.07
N GLU A 93 -7.37 0.67 -17.70
CA GLU A 93 -7.41 2.00 -17.09
C GLU A 93 -8.81 2.23 -16.49
N GLY A 94 -8.85 2.52 -15.18
CA GLY A 94 -10.10 2.64 -14.42
C GLY A 94 -10.57 1.33 -13.79
N CYS A 95 -11.53 1.42 -12.86
CA CYS A 95 -11.94 0.29 -12.02
C CYS A 95 -13.45 0.30 -11.72
N ASN A 96 -14.08 -0.89 -11.73
CA ASN A 96 -15.48 -1.05 -11.33
C ASN A 96 -15.65 -1.32 -9.83
N GLY A 97 -14.57 -1.63 -9.11
CA GLY A 97 -14.59 -1.89 -7.66
C GLY A 97 -14.99 -0.68 -6.82
N GLN A 98 -14.57 0.55 -7.20
CA GLN A 98 -14.93 1.83 -6.54
C GLN A 98 -14.87 1.79 -5.00
N CYS A 99 -13.79 1.22 -4.47
CA CYS A 99 -13.65 1.09 -3.03
C CYS A 99 -13.44 2.46 -2.37
N ALA A 100 -14.23 2.76 -1.33
CA ALA A 100 -14.04 3.97 -0.52
C ALA A 100 -12.66 4.03 0.17
N PHE A 101 -12.01 2.87 0.31
CA PHE A 101 -10.64 2.72 0.84
C PHE A 101 -9.57 2.67 -0.26
N CYS A 102 -9.92 2.89 -1.54
CA CYS A 102 -8.93 2.87 -2.61
C CYS A 102 -7.97 4.05 -2.44
N LEU A 103 -6.68 3.74 -2.31
CA LEU A 103 -5.64 4.73 -2.12
C LEU A 103 -5.23 5.43 -3.42
N PHE A 104 -5.42 4.76 -4.56
CA PHE A 104 -5.02 5.26 -5.88
C PHE A 104 -6.05 6.18 -6.54
N GLY A 105 -7.27 6.27 -6.00
CA GLY A 105 -8.29 7.17 -6.53
C GLY A 105 -8.70 6.86 -7.98
N SER A 106 -8.66 5.59 -8.37
CA SER A 106 -8.90 5.13 -9.74
C SER A 106 -10.23 5.63 -10.31
N LYS A 107 -10.22 5.93 -11.61
CA LYS A 107 -11.41 6.39 -12.30
C LYS A 107 -12.52 5.34 -12.26
N LYS A 108 -13.76 5.84 -12.26
CA LYS A 108 -14.97 5.03 -12.19
C LYS A 108 -15.29 4.41 -13.55
N GLY A 109 -15.31 3.08 -13.60
CA GLY A 109 -15.54 2.34 -14.85
C GLY A 109 -14.23 2.15 -15.63
N VAL A 110 -14.23 1.18 -16.55
CA VAL A 110 -13.06 0.93 -17.40
C VAL A 110 -13.10 1.83 -18.62
N GLU A 111 -12.11 2.69 -18.80
CA GLU A 111 -12.02 3.65 -19.91
C GLU A 111 -11.23 3.08 -21.10
N SER A 112 -10.19 2.30 -20.81
CA SER A 112 -9.38 1.63 -21.82
C SER A 112 -8.79 0.32 -21.32
N LYS A 113 -8.37 -0.53 -22.25
CA LYS A 113 -7.80 -1.86 -22.00
C LYS A 113 -6.76 -2.18 -23.06
N PHE A 114 -5.82 -3.06 -22.75
CA PHE A 114 -4.99 -3.67 -23.78
C PHE A 114 -5.78 -4.71 -24.59
N SER A 115 -5.47 -4.87 -25.88
CA SER A 115 -5.99 -6.03 -26.63
C SER A 115 -5.29 -7.31 -26.19
N PHE A 116 -6.01 -8.42 -26.13
CA PHE A 116 -5.44 -9.72 -25.75
C PHE A 116 -4.32 -10.13 -26.72
N SER A 117 -4.52 -9.93 -28.03
CA SER A 117 -3.50 -10.22 -29.05
C SER A 117 -2.21 -9.42 -28.83
N SER A 118 -2.31 -8.13 -28.47
CA SER A 118 -1.13 -7.32 -28.17
C SER A 118 -0.40 -7.77 -26.89
N ILE A 119 -1.13 -8.27 -25.88
CA ILE A 119 -0.51 -8.86 -24.68
C ILE A 119 0.28 -10.12 -25.07
N GLN A 120 -0.31 -11.02 -25.87
CA GLN A 120 0.36 -12.24 -26.32
C GLN A 120 1.65 -11.93 -27.08
N GLU A 121 1.58 -11.01 -28.04
CA GLU A 121 2.74 -10.64 -28.85
C GLU A 121 3.80 -9.89 -28.02
N PHE A 122 3.40 -8.99 -27.11
CA PHE A 122 4.33 -8.33 -26.20
C PHE A 122 5.09 -9.34 -25.34
N LEU A 123 4.40 -10.32 -24.74
CA LEU A 123 5.03 -11.36 -23.92
C LEU A 123 5.98 -12.20 -24.76
N LYS A 124 5.54 -12.65 -25.95
CA LYS A 124 6.35 -13.44 -26.88
C LYS A 124 7.65 -12.74 -27.28
N GLN A 125 7.60 -11.44 -27.54
CA GLN A 125 8.76 -10.65 -27.94
C GLN A 125 9.72 -10.35 -26.78
N ASN A 126 9.19 -10.17 -25.56
CA ASN A 126 9.93 -9.55 -24.47
C ASN A 126 10.18 -10.45 -23.25
N TYR A 127 9.62 -11.67 -23.17
CA TYR A 127 9.69 -12.48 -21.94
C TYR A 127 11.11 -12.72 -21.41
N GLY A 128 12.10 -12.90 -22.30
CA GLY A 128 13.50 -13.10 -21.92
C GLY A 128 14.21 -11.85 -21.38
N GLN A 129 13.56 -10.69 -21.47
CA GLN A 129 14.06 -9.38 -21.04
C GLN A 129 13.28 -8.83 -19.84
N ILE A 130 12.04 -9.30 -19.64
CA ILE A 130 11.27 -9.06 -18.42
C ILE A 130 12.07 -9.68 -17.27
N ARG A 131 12.20 -8.90 -16.19
CA ARG A 131 12.97 -9.23 -14.98
C ARG A 131 12.89 -10.73 -14.61
N GLY A 132 14.07 -11.35 -14.41
CA GLY A 132 14.24 -12.80 -14.30
C GLY A 132 13.59 -13.49 -13.09
N GLU A 133 13.82 -14.81 -12.99
CA GLU A 133 13.22 -15.71 -11.98
C GLU A 133 13.32 -15.18 -10.54
N GLY A 134 12.21 -15.28 -9.80
CA GLY A 134 12.11 -14.86 -8.39
C GLY A 134 11.44 -13.50 -8.15
N SER A 135 11.04 -12.80 -9.20
CA SER A 135 10.44 -11.47 -9.10
C SER A 135 9.04 -11.43 -9.73
N SER A 136 8.03 -10.99 -8.99
CA SER A 136 6.63 -10.95 -9.46
C SER A 136 6.35 -9.66 -10.21
N VAL A 137 5.79 -9.74 -11.42
CA VAL A 137 5.20 -8.59 -12.12
C VAL A 137 3.70 -8.62 -11.85
N SER A 138 3.18 -7.57 -11.23
CA SER A 138 1.76 -7.47 -10.93
C SER A 138 0.94 -7.28 -12.21
N GLN A 139 -0.21 -7.93 -12.32
CA GLN A 139 -1.14 -7.75 -13.44
C GLN A 139 -2.25 -6.72 -13.12
N TYR A 140 -2.09 -6.01 -12.02
CA TYR A 140 -2.98 -4.97 -11.54
C TYR A 140 -2.19 -3.96 -10.72
N TRP A 141 -2.67 -2.73 -10.66
CA TRP A 141 -2.09 -1.71 -9.79
C TRP A 141 -3.16 -0.82 -9.17
N ASP A 142 -3.77 0.04 -9.98
CA ASP A 142 -4.92 0.86 -9.60
C ASP A 142 -6.26 0.31 -10.14
N SER A 143 -6.26 -0.84 -10.83
CA SER A 143 -7.47 -1.51 -11.30
C SER A 143 -7.70 -2.88 -10.68
N ASP A 144 -8.88 -3.47 -10.91
CA ASP A 144 -9.19 -4.86 -10.52
C ASP A 144 -8.89 -5.77 -11.73
N PRO A 145 -8.10 -6.85 -11.61
CA PRO A 145 -7.75 -7.70 -12.75
C PRO A 145 -8.99 -8.31 -13.43
N PHE A 146 -10.04 -8.58 -12.65
CA PHE A 146 -11.30 -9.12 -13.18
C PHE A 146 -12.14 -8.07 -13.93
N ASP A 147 -11.75 -6.80 -13.94
CA ASP A 147 -12.37 -5.82 -14.83
C ASP A 147 -11.97 -6.03 -16.31
N TYR A 148 -10.95 -6.85 -16.61
CA TYR A 148 -10.48 -7.07 -17.97
C TYR A 148 -11.39 -8.02 -18.78
N GLN A 149 -11.90 -7.51 -19.91
CA GLN A 149 -12.60 -8.27 -20.95
C GLN A 149 -12.26 -7.71 -22.33
N ASP A 150 -11.77 -8.53 -23.25
CA ASP A 150 -11.50 -8.19 -24.65
C ASP A 150 -12.08 -9.25 -25.59
N GLY A 151 -13.25 -8.96 -26.18
CA GLY A 151 -13.99 -9.94 -26.97
C GLY A 151 -14.42 -11.12 -26.10
N GLU A 152 -13.98 -12.34 -26.45
CA GLU A 152 -14.21 -13.55 -25.67
C GLU A 152 -13.15 -13.76 -24.56
N HIS A 153 -12.07 -12.97 -24.57
CA HIS A 153 -10.94 -13.15 -23.65
C HIS A 153 -11.13 -12.37 -22.36
N ASN A 154 -10.83 -13.01 -21.23
CA ASN A 154 -10.92 -12.42 -19.90
C ASN A 154 -9.60 -12.58 -19.11
N TYR A 155 -9.59 -12.21 -17.84
CA TYR A 155 -8.39 -12.28 -17.01
C TYR A 155 -7.79 -13.70 -16.88
N LEU A 156 -8.60 -14.75 -16.91
CA LEU A 156 -8.13 -16.14 -16.89
C LEU A 156 -7.28 -16.45 -18.13
N ASP A 157 -7.65 -15.91 -19.30
CA ASP A 157 -6.88 -16.09 -20.54
C ASP A 157 -5.53 -15.36 -20.45
N VAL A 158 -5.53 -14.13 -19.90
CA VAL A 158 -4.29 -13.38 -19.63
C VAL A 158 -3.40 -14.12 -18.63
N TYR A 159 -3.97 -14.66 -17.56
CA TYR A 159 -3.27 -15.48 -16.59
C TYR A 159 -2.64 -16.72 -17.24
N HIS A 160 -3.39 -17.43 -18.09
CA HIS A 160 -2.87 -18.60 -18.80
C HIS A 160 -1.77 -18.23 -19.81
N GLU A 161 -1.91 -17.12 -20.52
CA GLU A 161 -0.86 -16.63 -21.42
C GLU A 161 0.42 -16.30 -20.62
N TRP A 162 0.30 -15.58 -19.51
CA TRP A 162 1.42 -15.27 -18.62
C TRP A 162 2.15 -16.53 -18.16
N ARG A 163 1.40 -17.57 -17.76
CA ARG A 163 1.96 -18.86 -17.30
C ARG A 163 2.73 -19.63 -18.36
N LYS A 164 2.51 -19.39 -19.66
CA LYS A 164 3.31 -20.00 -20.73
C LYS A 164 4.77 -19.54 -20.66
N TYR A 165 5.00 -18.28 -20.32
CA TYR A 165 6.33 -17.67 -20.25
C TYR A 165 6.92 -17.69 -18.84
N PHE A 166 6.06 -17.64 -17.82
CA PHE A 166 6.45 -17.56 -16.41
C PHE A 166 5.79 -18.66 -15.54
N PRO A 167 6.05 -19.94 -15.82
CA PRO A 167 5.34 -21.06 -15.17
C PRO A 167 5.59 -21.15 -13.67
N SER A 168 6.76 -20.74 -13.19
CA SER A 168 7.18 -20.83 -11.77
C SER A 168 7.07 -19.53 -10.99
N GLN A 169 6.74 -18.40 -11.63
CA GLN A 169 6.69 -17.12 -10.93
C GLN A 169 5.44 -17.01 -10.06
N PHE A 170 5.59 -16.50 -8.85
CA PHE A 170 4.45 -16.21 -7.99
C PHE A 170 3.55 -15.14 -8.62
N VAL A 171 2.24 -15.40 -8.68
CA VAL A 171 1.23 -14.42 -9.10
C VAL A 171 0.36 -14.05 -7.90
N GLY A 172 0.63 -12.88 -7.32
CA GLY A 172 -0.29 -12.25 -6.38
C GLY A 172 -1.45 -11.63 -7.16
N ILE A 173 -2.67 -11.75 -6.64
CA ILE A 173 -3.90 -11.18 -7.21
C ILE A 173 -4.60 -10.45 -6.08
N SER A 174 -5.06 -9.22 -6.31
CA SER A 174 -5.98 -8.55 -5.39
C SER A 174 -7.23 -8.11 -6.11
N THR A 175 -8.39 -8.42 -5.52
CA THR A 175 -9.68 -8.14 -6.14
C THR A 175 -10.73 -7.80 -5.07
N THR A 176 -11.77 -7.12 -5.51
CA THR A 176 -13.00 -6.85 -4.76
C THR A 176 -14.17 -7.70 -5.26
N ILE A 177 -13.89 -8.56 -6.24
CA ILE A 177 -14.84 -9.27 -7.10
C ILE A 177 -15.76 -8.21 -7.71
N PRO A 178 -15.35 -7.49 -8.77
CA PRO A 178 -16.10 -6.35 -9.26
C PRO A 178 -17.46 -6.79 -9.80
N LYS A 179 -18.41 -5.85 -9.81
CA LYS A 179 -19.70 -6.07 -10.48
C LYS A 179 -19.44 -6.27 -11.98
N GLY A 180 -20.22 -7.13 -12.62
CA GLY A 180 -20.08 -7.49 -14.03
C GLY A 180 -19.12 -8.67 -14.28
N SER A 181 -18.20 -8.95 -13.36
CA SER A 181 -17.15 -9.96 -13.53
C SER A 181 -17.24 -11.14 -12.57
N VAL A 182 -18.39 -11.32 -11.94
CA VAL A 182 -18.63 -12.37 -10.95
C VAL A 182 -18.45 -13.76 -11.56
N GLU A 183 -19.00 -14.00 -12.75
CA GLU A 183 -18.84 -15.28 -13.44
C GLU A 183 -17.39 -15.54 -13.84
N GLN A 184 -16.67 -14.52 -14.31
CA GLN A 184 -15.25 -14.67 -14.67
C GLN A 184 -14.41 -15.03 -13.44
N PHE A 185 -14.69 -14.43 -12.29
CA PHE A 185 -14.06 -14.80 -11.02
C PHE A 185 -14.38 -16.25 -10.64
N ILE A 186 -15.65 -16.65 -10.73
CA ILE A 186 -16.08 -18.03 -10.44
C ILE A 186 -15.39 -19.03 -11.38
N GLU A 187 -15.32 -18.75 -12.68
CA GLU A 187 -14.65 -19.59 -13.66
C GLU A 187 -13.16 -19.70 -13.36
N PHE A 188 -12.50 -18.56 -13.11
CA PHE A 188 -11.10 -18.52 -12.73
C PHE A 188 -10.80 -19.41 -11.52
N THR A 189 -11.58 -19.23 -10.44
CA THR A 189 -11.42 -20.00 -9.21
C THR A 189 -11.73 -21.49 -9.41
N ASP A 190 -12.77 -21.83 -10.17
CA ASP A 190 -13.12 -23.24 -10.45
C ASP A 190 -12.02 -23.93 -11.26
N ARG A 191 -11.46 -23.28 -12.30
CA ARG A 191 -10.38 -23.86 -13.10
C ARG A 191 -9.12 -24.10 -12.27
N LEU A 192 -8.74 -23.15 -11.42
CA LEU A 192 -7.57 -23.30 -10.55
C LEU A 192 -7.79 -24.37 -9.48
N PHE A 193 -9.01 -24.48 -8.92
CA PHE A 193 -9.35 -25.56 -8.01
C PHE A 193 -9.23 -26.94 -8.68
N ASN A 194 -9.85 -27.11 -9.85
CA ASN A 194 -9.78 -28.38 -10.60
C ASN A 194 -8.33 -28.75 -10.93
N LYS A 195 -7.49 -27.77 -11.30
CA LYS A 195 -6.05 -27.99 -11.54
C LYS A 195 -5.32 -28.43 -10.27
N HIS A 196 -5.57 -27.79 -9.13
CA HIS A 196 -4.97 -28.12 -7.84
C HIS A 196 -5.34 -29.53 -7.35
N VAL A 197 -6.59 -29.94 -7.54
CA VAL A 197 -7.00 -31.29 -7.14
C VAL A 197 -6.39 -32.34 -8.08
N ASN A 198 -6.29 -32.04 -9.38
CA ASN A 198 -5.67 -32.94 -10.34
C ASN A 198 -4.14 -33.05 -10.13
N SER A 199 -3.43 -31.99 -9.77
CA SER A 199 -1.98 -32.04 -9.50
C SER A 199 -1.63 -32.94 -8.33
N LYS A 200 -2.45 -32.95 -7.27
CA LYS A 200 -2.28 -33.86 -6.13
C LYS A 200 -2.43 -35.34 -6.49
N ASN A 201 -3.21 -35.65 -7.53
CA ASN A 201 -3.35 -37.02 -8.03
C ASN A 201 -2.19 -37.43 -8.96
N TYR A 202 -1.42 -36.46 -9.49
CA TYR A 202 -0.31 -36.67 -10.41
C TYR A 202 0.91 -35.78 -10.04
N PRO A 203 1.55 -36.02 -8.88
CA PRO A 203 2.55 -35.11 -8.30
C PRO A 203 3.83 -34.96 -9.14
N ASN A 204 4.07 -35.85 -10.10
CA ASN A 204 5.26 -35.81 -10.97
C ASN A 204 5.05 -35.03 -12.27
N GLU A 205 3.83 -34.59 -12.58
CA GLU A 205 3.48 -34.04 -13.91
C GLU A 205 3.06 -32.56 -13.88
N ILE A 206 2.62 -32.04 -12.74
CA ILE A 206 2.07 -30.68 -12.64
C ILE A 206 2.81 -29.93 -11.55
N LYS A 207 3.62 -28.93 -11.93
CA LYS A 207 4.08 -27.91 -10.98
C LYS A 207 2.84 -27.18 -10.47
N ASP A 208 2.66 -27.13 -9.15
CA ASP A 208 1.58 -26.35 -8.55
C ASP A 208 1.70 -24.89 -9.01
N ASP A 209 0.58 -24.31 -9.44
CA ASP A 209 0.53 -22.89 -9.77
C ASP A 209 0.75 -22.09 -8.49
N ASP A 210 1.86 -21.38 -8.41
CA ASP A 210 2.15 -20.51 -7.28
C ASP A 210 1.38 -19.19 -7.41
N PHE A 211 0.22 -19.10 -6.76
CA PHE A 211 -0.61 -17.90 -6.75
C PHE A 211 -1.30 -17.70 -5.40
N ASN A 212 -1.63 -16.45 -5.10
CA ASN A 212 -2.50 -16.09 -3.98
C ASN A 212 -3.49 -15.00 -4.40
N VAL A 213 -4.73 -15.12 -3.94
CA VAL A 213 -5.80 -14.15 -4.16
C VAL A 213 -6.16 -13.46 -2.84
N ARG A 214 -5.90 -12.16 -2.76
CA ARG A 214 -6.33 -11.29 -1.66
C ARG A 214 -7.64 -10.60 -2.03
N ILE A 215 -8.71 -10.93 -1.32
CA ILE A 215 -10.03 -10.35 -1.52
C ILE A 215 -10.25 -9.21 -0.53
N SER A 216 -10.41 -7.99 -1.05
CA SER A 216 -10.73 -6.83 -0.22
C SER A 216 -12.23 -6.78 0.06
N VAL A 217 -12.61 -6.91 1.33
CA VAL A 217 -14.01 -7.04 1.75
C VAL A 217 -14.46 -5.79 2.51
N GLY A 218 -15.23 -4.94 1.84
CA GLY A 218 -15.89 -3.77 2.42
C GLY A 218 -17.41 -3.98 2.58
N ARG A 219 -18.07 -3.04 3.26
CA ARG A 219 -19.53 -3.08 3.46
C ARG A 219 -20.30 -3.18 2.14
N HIS A 220 -19.80 -2.52 1.09
CA HIS A 220 -20.44 -2.43 -0.22
C HIS A 220 -20.36 -3.72 -1.06
N ASN A 221 -19.43 -4.64 -0.77
CA ASN A 221 -19.26 -5.89 -1.52
C ASN A 221 -19.37 -7.17 -0.68
N LEU A 222 -19.45 -7.07 0.66
CA LEU A 222 -19.50 -8.22 1.56
C LEU A 222 -20.55 -9.29 1.18
N GLN A 223 -21.79 -8.89 0.93
CA GLN A 223 -22.86 -9.83 0.53
C GLN A 223 -22.56 -10.52 -0.80
N ARG A 224 -21.95 -9.81 -1.76
CA ARG A 224 -21.56 -10.38 -3.05
C ARG A 224 -20.43 -11.40 -2.85
N VAL A 225 -19.39 -11.04 -2.11
CA VAL A 225 -18.24 -11.93 -1.85
C VAL A 225 -18.72 -13.19 -1.14
N GLU A 226 -19.54 -13.07 -0.09
CA GLU A 226 -20.12 -14.23 0.61
C GLU A 226 -20.94 -15.13 -0.34
N ALA A 227 -21.82 -14.55 -1.16
CA ALA A 227 -22.64 -15.30 -2.11
C ALA A 227 -21.80 -16.09 -3.12
N VAL A 228 -20.73 -15.48 -3.65
CA VAL A 228 -19.81 -16.11 -4.61
C VAL A 228 -19.08 -17.30 -4.00
N PHE A 229 -18.57 -17.16 -2.76
CA PHE A 229 -17.88 -18.27 -2.10
C PHE A 229 -18.83 -19.39 -1.69
N LYS A 230 -20.07 -19.07 -1.29
CA LYS A 230 -21.10 -20.10 -1.04
C LYS A 230 -21.39 -20.90 -2.30
N GLU A 231 -21.59 -20.22 -3.44
CA GLU A 231 -21.83 -20.88 -4.72
C GLU A 231 -20.64 -21.76 -5.16
N LEU A 232 -19.39 -21.28 -5.03
CA LEU A 232 -18.21 -22.08 -5.34
C LEU A 232 -18.16 -23.37 -4.50
N LYS A 233 -18.41 -23.27 -3.19
CA LYS A 233 -18.45 -24.44 -2.29
C LYS A 233 -19.57 -25.41 -2.71
N GLU A 234 -20.75 -24.92 -3.04
CA GLU A 234 -21.87 -25.75 -3.52
C GLU A 234 -21.54 -26.46 -4.84
N ARG A 235 -20.97 -25.74 -5.81
CA ARG A 235 -20.53 -26.28 -7.10
C ARG A 235 -19.50 -27.40 -6.91
N TRP A 236 -18.51 -27.22 -6.03
CA TRP A 236 -17.50 -28.24 -5.76
C TRP A 236 -18.06 -29.46 -5.01
N LYS A 237 -18.97 -29.26 -4.05
CA LYS A 237 -19.68 -30.36 -3.39
C LYS A 237 -20.51 -31.17 -4.38
N ALA A 238 -21.19 -30.51 -5.31
CA ALA A 238 -21.95 -31.18 -6.36
C ALA A 238 -21.08 -32.01 -7.31
N LYS A 239 -19.80 -31.63 -7.48
CA LYS A 239 -18.78 -32.42 -8.20
C LYS A 239 -18.18 -33.57 -7.38
N GLY A 240 -18.59 -33.74 -6.12
CA GLY A 240 -18.16 -34.82 -5.23
C GLY A 240 -16.93 -34.53 -4.37
N TYR A 241 -16.46 -33.27 -4.31
CA TYR A 241 -15.32 -32.91 -3.47
C TYR A 241 -15.71 -32.79 -1.99
N THR A 242 -14.83 -33.22 -1.09
CA THR A 242 -15.04 -33.14 0.36
C THR A 242 -14.85 -31.72 0.90
N GLU A 243 -15.47 -31.41 2.05
CA GLU A 243 -15.28 -30.12 2.73
C GLU A 243 -13.81 -29.85 3.03
N ASP A 244 -13.07 -30.86 3.49
CA ASP A 244 -11.64 -30.74 3.81
C ASP A 244 -10.79 -30.37 2.59
N ALA A 245 -11.07 -30.97 1.43
CA ALA A 245 -10.34 -30.64 0.19
C ALA A 245 -10.61 -29.21 -0.27
N ILE A 246 -11.86 -28.77 -0.18
CA ILE A 246 -12.28 -27.40 -0.49
C ILE A 246 -11.60 -26.42 0.47
N GLN A 247 -11.66 -26.68 1.78
CA GLN A 247 -11.10 -25.81 2.80
C GLN A 247 -9.57 -25.72 2.71
N ALA A 248 -8.90 -26.83 2.42
CA ALA A 248 -7.45 -26.85 2.21
C ALA A 248 -7.04 -25.94 1.04
N TYR A 249 -7.76 -26.02 -0.09
CA TYR A 249 -7.50 -25.15 -1.24
C TYR A 249 -7.76 -23.67 -0.92
N LEU A 250 -8.93 -23.37 -0.34
CA LEU A 250 -9.28 -21.99 0.01
C LEU A 250 -8.28 -21.39 1.00
N THR A 251 -7.84 -22.19 1.98
CA THR A 251 -6.87 -21.74 2.99
C THR A 251 -5.49 -21.47 2.38
N ALA A 252 -5.07 -22.29 1.41
CA ALA A 252 -3.79 -22.16 0.75
C ALA A 252 -3.71 -20.95 -0.19
N HIS A 253 -4.82 -20.60 -0.85
CA HIS A 253 -4.79 -19.67 -1.98
C HIS A 253 -5.58 -18.36 -1.78
N TYR A 254 -6.49 -18.29 -0.80
CA TYR A 254 -7.38 -17.13 -0.63
C TYR A 254 -7.22 -16.48 0.75
N LYS A 255 -7.12 -15.15 0.74
CA LYS A 255 -7.08 -14.31 1.95
C LYS A 255 -8.16 -13.24 1.87
N PHE A 256 -9.02 -13.18 2.87
CA PHE A 256 -10.03 -12.14 3.01
C PHE A 256 -9.49 -11.02 3.89
N SER A 257 -9.39 -9.83 3.31
CA SER A 257 -8.85 -8.64 3.94
C SER A 257 -9.99 -7.67 4.24
N PRO A 258 -10.49 -7.62 5.49
CA PRO A 258 -11.61 -6.76 5.85
C PRO A 258 -11.23 -5.27 5.76
N ARG A 259 -12.17 -4.48 5.24
CA ARG A 259 -12.14 -3.01 5.07
C ARG A 259 -13.50 -2.43 5.46
N LEU A 260 -13.96 -2.83 6.63
CA LEU A 260 -15.34 -2.68 7.06
C LEU A 260 -15.52 -1.39 7.86
N GLU A 261 -15.45 -0.23 7.20
CA GLU A 261 -15.68 1.15 7.68
C GLU A 261 -14.87 1.60 8.92
N ASP A 262 -14.87 0.86 10.03
CA ASP A 262 -14.11 1.16 11.26
C ASP A 262 -12.58 0.96 11.11
N ASP A 263 -12.15 0.32 10.02
CA ASP A 263 -10.73 -0.02 9.73
C ASP A 263 -10.19 0.71 8.48
N ILE A 264 -10.92 1.67 7.91
CA ILE A 264 -10.44 2.41 6.74
C ILE A 264 -9.59 3.58 7.22
N LEU A 265 -8.27 3.49 7.01
CA LEU A 265 -7.37 4.63 7.21
C LEU A 265 -7.85 5.78 6.30
N PRO A 266 -7.89 7.04 6.79
CA PRO A 266 -8.33 8.17 5.98
C PRO A 266 -7.26 8.59 4.96
N LEU A 267 -6.80 7.67 4.11
CA LEU A 267 -5.78 7.88 3.08
C LEU A 267 -6.44 7.93 1.69
N GLY A 268 -5.65 8.21 0.63
CA GLY A 268 -6.17 8.27 -0.74
C GLY A 268 -7.24 9.35 -0.90
N SER A 269 -8.40 8.98 -1.43
CA SER A 269 -9.54 9.90 -1.57
C SER A 269 -10.04 10.52 -0.26
N GLN A 270 -9.63 10.00 0.90
CA GLN A 270 -10.02 10.51 2.21
C GLN A 270 -8.92 11.31 2.92
N ILE A 271 -7.77 11.56 2.26
CA ILE A 271 -6.59 12.19 2.86
C ILE A 271 -6.85 13.57 3.45
N GLU A 272 -7.87 14.31 2.98
CA GLU A 272 -8.25 15.60 3.56
C GLU A 272 -8.83 15.48 4.97
N LYS A 273 -9.43 14.33 5.29
CA LYS A 273 -9.95 13.99 6.63
C LYS A 273 -8.84 13.48 7.55
N HIS A 274 -7.68 13.21 6.99
CA HIS A 274 -6.52 12.75 7.71
C HIS A 274 -5.91 13.90 8.51
N ASP A 275 -5.44 13.60 9.71
CA ASP A 275 -4.83 14.57 10.62
C ASP A 275 -3.44 14.15 11.05
N ASP A 276 -2.89 13.07 10.49
CA ASP A 276 -1.75 12.41 11.10
C ASP A 276 -0.55 12.30 10.13
N PHE A 277 0.61 12.75 10.59
CA PHE A 277 1.86 12.58 9.87
C PHE A 277 2.42 11.15 10.02
N GLU A 278 1.81 10.32 10.87
CA GLU A 278 2.25 8.97 11.22
C GLU A 278 1.64 7.84 10.38
N ASP A 279 0.49 8.02 9.73
CA ASP A 279 -0.08 6.98 8.85
C ASP A 279 0.71 6.92 7.53
N SER A 280 1.91 6.35 7.64
CA SER A 280 2.83 6.11 6.55
C SER A 280 2.51 4.80 5.83
N THR A 281 1.24 4.40 5.70
CA THR A 281 0.91 3.19 4.92
C THR A 281 0.68 3.55 3.46
N THR A 282 1.74 3.55 2.68
CA THR A 282 1.63 3.61 1.21
C THR A 282 1.22 2.23 0.68
N PRO A 283 0.28 2.13 -0.30
CA PRO A 283 -0.14 0.88 -0.93
C PRO A 283 0.94 0.30 -1.84
N ALA A 284 1.78 1.16 -2.43
CA ALA A 284 2.89 0.77 -3.25
C ALA A 284 4.01 0.21 -2.37
N CYS A 285 4.64 -0.84 -2.84
CA CYS A 285 5.73 -1.52 -2.14
C CYS A 285 6.98 -1.66 -3.01
N GLU A 286 6.97 -1.03 -4.18
CA GLU A 286 7.99 -1.23 -5.19
C GLU A 286 8.21 0.09 -5.90
N ASP A 287 9.47 0.35 -6.25
CA ASP A 287 9.81 1.36 -7.24
C ASP A 287 10.08 0.64 -8.56
N GLY A 288 9.70 1.24 -9.68
CA GLY A 288 9.94 0.64 -10.99
C GLY A 288 9.08 1.24 -12.09
N VAL A 289 8.78 0.42 -13.09
CA VAL A 289 7.97 0.80 -14.26
C VAL A 289 6.65 0.05 -14.28
N ILE A 290 5.58 0.77 -14.57
CA ILE A 290 4.26 0.21 -14.84
C ILE A 290 3.88 0.55 -16.27
N ILE A 291 3.35 -0.45 -16.97
CA ILE A 291 2.73 -0.27 -18.28
C ILE A 291 1.20 -0.32 -18.08
N THR A 292 0.50 0.76 -18.42
CA THR A 292 -0.97 0.85 -18.38
C THR A 292 -1.52 1.22 -19.76
N PRO A 293 -2.81 0.98 -20.05
CA PRO A 293 -3.40 1.35 -21.34
C PRO A 293 -3.36 2.86 -21.61
N ALA A 294 -3.24 3.68 -20.56
CA ALA A 294 -3.11 5.12 -20.70
C ALA A 294 -1.67 5.57 -21.02
N ARG A 295 -0.67 4.96 -20.39
CA ARG A 295 0.74 5.40 -20.46
C ARG A 295 1.71 4.37 -19.88
N ILE A 296 3.00 4.58 -20.13
CA ILE A 296 4.08 3.93 -19.40
C ILE A 296 4.60 4.92 -18.37
N GLU A 297 4.62 4.54 -17.09
CA GLU A 297 5.02 5.43 -16.01
C GLU A 297 6.07 4.80 -15.09
N CYS A 298 6.94 5.65 -14.55
CA CYS A 298 7.76 5.30 -13.41
C CYS A 298 6.95 5.52 -12.14
N VAL A 299 7.04 4.59 -11.20
CA VAL A 299 6.42 4.70 -9.89
C VAL A 299 7.46 4.65 -8.79
N SER A 300 7.23 5.43 -7.74
CA SER A 300 8.06 5.36 -6.56
C SER A 300 7.31 5.74 -5.28
N MET A 301 7.66 5.08 -4.17
CA MET A 301 7.04 5.35 -2.87
C MET A 301 7.41 6.75 -2.33
N THR A 302 6.48 7.39 -1.62
CA THR A 302 6.67 8.68 -0.95
C THR A 302 5.67 8.84 0.21
N ALA A 303 5.73 9.95 0.95
CA ALA A 303 4.75 10.27 1.99
C ALA A 303 3.34 10.38 1.40
N PRO A 304 2.33 9.67 1.97
CA PRO A 304 0.94 9.97 1.68
C PRO A 304 0.62 11.37 2.21
N THR A 305 0.12 12.24 1.33
CA THR A 305 -0.22 13.64 1.66
C THR A 305 -1.40 14.09 0.81
N ILE A 306 -1.95 15.28 1.09
CA ILE A 306 -2.99 15.88 0.25
C ILE A 306 -2.58 16.05 -1.23
N TYR A 307 -1.28 16.11 -1.53
CA TYR A 307 -0.76 16.24 -2.90
C TYR A 307 -0.38 14.90 -3.54
N VAL A 308 -0.10 13.89 -2.72
CA VAL A 308 0.18 12.52 -3.17
C VAL A 308 -0.59 11.55 -2.28
N PRO A 309 -1.93 11.44 -2.46
CA PRO A 309 -2.80 10.78 -1.47
C PRO A 309 -2.54 9.28 -1.30
N SER A 310 -2.04 8.64 -2.36
CA SER A 310 -1.62 7.25 -2.34
C SER A 310 -0.29 7.07 -1.62
N GLY A 311 0.57 8.09 -1.49
CA GLY A 311 1.97 7.87 -1.13
C GLY A 311 2.76 7.12 -2.23
N GLN A 312 2.28 7.17 -3.48
CA GLN A 312 3.02 6.80 -4.67
C GLN A 312 3.16 8.02 -5.57
N TYR A 313 4.39 8.42 -5.81
CA TYR A 313 4.72 9.38 -6.85
C TYR A 313 4.82 8.64 -8.19
N SER A 314 4.17 9.14 -9.23
CA SER A 314 4.32 8.63 -10.58
C SER A 314 4.61 9.75 -11.58
N TYR A 315 5.33 9.40 -12.64
CA TYR A 315 5.57 10.30 -13.76
C TYR A 315 5.66 9.51 -15.05
N GLU A 316 5.12 10.09 -16.12
CA GLU A 316 5.09 9.46 -17.43
C GLU A 316 6.48 9.41 -18.06
N ILE A 317 6.72 8.29 -18.74
CA ILE A 317 7.90 8.09 -19.56
C ILE A 317 7.48 8.27 -21.03
N THR A 318 8.18 9.13 -21.76
CA THR A 318 7.97 9.36 -23.20
C THR A 318 9.19 8.90 -23.99
N PRO A 319 9.11 8.72 -25.32
CA PRO A 319 10.27 8.36 -26.15
C PRO A 319 11.45 9.35 -26.03
N ASP A 320 11.18 10.60 -25.67
CA ASP A 320 12.17 11.66 -25.48
C ASP A 320 12.71 11.74 -24.03
N SER A 321 12.11 10.98 -23.09
CA SER A 321 12.55 11.00 -21.69
C SER A 321 13.95 10.38 -21.56
N PRO A 322 14.89 11.03 -20.85
CA PRO A 322 16.21 10.46 -20.63
C PRO A 322 16.17 9.12 -19.92
N SER A 323 16.91 8.15 -20.44
CA SER A 323 16.92 6.77 -19.92
C SER A 323 17.43 6.64 -18.48
N PHE A 324 18.11 7.67 -17.93
CA PHE A 324 18.55 7.72 -16.54
C PHE A 324 17.44 8.09 -15.55
N GLN A 325 16.25 8.49 -16.04
CA GLN A 325 15.11 8.76 -15.17
C GLN A 325 14.47 7.46 -14.69
N ILE A 326 14.51 6.39 -15.48
CA ILE A 326 13.93 5.09 -15.11
C ILE A 326 14.56 4.59 -13.79
N PRO A 327 13.77 4.48 -12.70
CA PRO A 327 14.29 4.06 -11.41
C PRO A 327 14.75 2.61 -11.48
N HIS A 328 15.78 2.28 -10.69
CA HIS A 328 16.08 0.89 -10.44
C HIS A 328 14.90 0.23 -9.70
N PHE A 329 14.59 -1.01 -10.08
CA PHE A 329 13.62 -1.81 -9.36
C PHE A 329 14.08 -2.01 -7.92
N ILE A 330 13.20 -1.62 -7.00
CA ILE A 330 13.36 -1.91 -5.58
C ILE A 330 12.20 -2.81 -5.17
N SER A 331 12.52 -4.03 -4.72
CA SER A 331 11.53 -5.06 -4.43
C SER A 331 10.71 -4.76 -3.20
N ASN A 332 9.52 -5.37 -3.16
CA ASN A 332 8.73 -5.40 -1.94
C ASN A 332 9.54 -5.93 -0.76
N SER A 333 10.43 -6.92 -0.90
CA SER A 333 11.26 -7.38 0.24
C SER A 333 12.19 -6.31 0.82
N TYR A 334 12.71 -5.40 -0.01
CA TYR A 334 13.52 -4.27 0.46
C TYR A 334 12.66 -3.22 1.19
N TYR A 335 11.38 -3.13 0.81
CA TYR A 335 10.36 -2.32 1.47
C TYR A 335 9.58 -3.03 2.57
N GLN A 336 9.63 -4.36 2.68
CA GLN A 336 8.98 -5.15 3.73
C GLN A 336 9.52 -4.66 5.06
N GLY A 337 10.83 -4.31 5.04
CA GLY A 337 11.44 -3.03 5.45
C GLY A 337 10.64 -2.06 6.34
N PHE A 338 9.41 -1.78 5.98
CA PHE A 338 8.67 -0.63 6.47
C PHE A 338 7.20 -1.01 6.70
N ARG A 339 6.87 -2.31 6.67
CA ARG A 339 5.48 -2.81 6.62
C ARG A 339 5.12 -3.92 7.62
N TYR A 340 6.05 -4.80 8.02
CA TYR A 340 5.69 -6.00 8.78
C TYR A 340 6.34 -6.09 10.17
N LYS A 341 5.65 -6.77 11.09
CA LYS A 341 5.97 -6.94 12.50
C LYS A 341 7.26 -7.73 12.80
N GLU A 342 8.22 -7.88 11.89
CA GLU A 342 9.51 -8.60 12.15
C GLU A 342 10.70 -7.72 11.76
N HIS A 343 10.50 -6.41 11.90
CA HIS A 343 11.16 -5.41 11.07
C HIS A 343 12.58 -5.02 11.48
N LEU A 344 12.78 -4.86 12.79
CA LEU A 344 14.01 -4.28 13.32
C LEU A 344 15.25 -5.11 12.96
N THR A 345 15.14 -6.44 12.99
CA THR A 345 16.23 -7.35 12.61
C THR A 345 16.63 -7.18 11.15
N GLN A 346 15.66 -7.06 10.24
CA GLN A 346 15.94 -6.85 8.82
C GLN A 346 16.56 -5.47 8.58
N ARG A 347 16.03 -4.41 9.18
CA ARG A 347 16.61 -3.06 9.07
C ARG A 347 18.05 -3.00 9.56
N VAL A 348 18.33 -3.65 10.68
CA VAL A 348 19.69 -3.76 11.21
C VAL A 348 20.57 -4.58 10.27
N ALA A 349 20.08 -5.70 9.74
CA ALA A 349 20.85 -6.54 8.81
C ALA A 349 21.19 -5.82 7.50
N TYR A 350 20.33 -4.92 7.03
CA TYR A 350 20.55 -4.11 5.82
C TYR A 350 21.16 -2.73 6.09
N ASP A 351 21.47 -2.39 7.35
CA ASP A 351 21.86 -1.03 7.78
C ASP A 351 20.92 0.07 7.23
N GLN A 352 19.61 -0.22 7.20
CA GLN A 352 18.60 0.56 6.51
C GLN A 352 17.50 1.05 7.47
N VAL A 353 17.56 2.33 7.84
CA VAL A 353 16.55 2.99 8.69
C VAL A 353 15.61 3.89 7.91
N LEU A 354 16.11 4.50 6.84
CA LEU A 354 15.35 5.36 5.94
C LEU A 354 14.95 4.59 4.69
N PHE A 355 13.99 5.12 3.94
CA PHE A 355 13.67 4.55 2.64
C PHE A 355 14.91 4.39 1.76
N PRO A 356 14.93 3.33 0.94
CA PRO A 356 16.03 3.09 0.03
C PRO A 356 16.20 4.27 -0.93
N LEU A 357 17.42 4.55 -1.36
CA LEU A 357 17.63 5.57 -2.38
C LEU A 357 17.02 5.09 -3.70
N VAL A 358 16.28 5.97 -4.37
CA VAL A 358 15.82 5.69 -5.73
C VAL A 358 16.95 6.06 -6.66
N THR A 359 17.78 5.07 -6.99
CA THR A 359 18.99 5.29 -7.76
C THR A 359 18.81 4.99 -9.23
N ARG A 360 19.72 5.54 -10.02
CA ARG A 360 19.92 5.11 -11.40
C ARG A 360 20.42 3.67 -11.41
N ARG A 361 19.93 2.86 -12.36
CA ARG A 361 20.42 1.49 -12.57
C ARG A 361 21.95 1.47 -12.70
N GLY A 362 22.62 0.62 -11.93
CA GLY A 362 24.08 0.49 -11.91
C GLY A 362 24.80 1.46 -10.95
N SER A 363 24.04 2.28 -10.21
CA SER A 363 24.57 3.13 -9.15
C SER A 363 23.91 2.80 -7.81
N ASN A 364 24.73 2.74 -6.76
CA ASN A 364 24.26 2.57 -5.38
C ASN A 364 24.14 3.91 -4.62
N SER A 365 24.52 5.03 -5.26
CA SER A 365 24.61 6.34 -4.61
C SER A 365 24.04 7.49 -5.42
N GLU A 366 23.87 7.33 -6.73
CA GLU A 366 23.35 8.39 -7.60
C GLU A 366 21.83 8.29 -7.67
N GLU A 367 21.16 9.17 -6.91
CA GLU A 367 19.72 9.34 -6.95
C GLU A 367 19.22 9.81 -8.32
N ILE A 368 18.01 9.38 -8.69
CA ILE A 368 17.32 9.94 -9.83
C ILE A 368 17.02 11.43 -9.59
N ASN A 369 17.01 12.20 -10.67
CA ASN A 369 16.45 13.54 -10.68
C ASN A 369 15.26 13.53 -11.63
N LEU A 370 14.12 14.03 -11.16
CA LEU A 370 12.95 14.19 -12.02
C LEU A 370 13.18 15.33 -13.03
N PRO A 371 12.52 15.29 -14.20
CA PRO A 371 12.71 16.32 -15.23
C PRO A 371 12.26 17.71 -14.75
N ASP A 372 11.18 17.79 -13.99
CA ASP A 372 10.73 19.05 -13.39
C ASP A 372 11.41 19.27 -12.02
N PRO A 373 12.12 20.40 -11.80
CA PRO A 373 12.83 20.66 -10.55
C PRO A 373 11.93 20.81 -9.33
N VAL A 374 10.69 21.30 -9.50
CA VAL A 374 9.74 21.46 -8.40
C VAL A 374 9.26 20.10 -7.94
N ASP A 375 8.85 19.27 -8.88
CA ASP A 375 8.43 17.90 -8.62
C ASP A 375 9.58 17.04 -8.07
N ASP A 376 10.82 17.23 -8.55
CA ASP A 376 12.02 16.60 -7.97
C ASP A 376 12.19 16.96 -6.47
N MET A 377 12.03 18.24 -6.13
CA MET A 377 12.08 18.69 -4.74
C MET A 377 10.94 18.08 -3.90
N VAL A 378 9.70 18.12 -4.41
CA VAL A 378 8.52 17.54 -3.74
C VAL A 378 8.74 16.04 -3.49
N PHE A 379 9.16 15.31 -4.51
CA PHE A 379 9.39 13.89 -4.46
C PHE A 379 10.42 13.54 -3.38
N LYS A 380 11.59 14.19 -3.41
CA LYS A 380 12.66 13.97 -2.43
C LYS A 380 12.24 14.37 -1.02
N MET A 381 11.58 15.51 -0.85
CA MET A 381 11.07 15.93 0.46
C MET A 381 10.05 14.92 0.99
N GLY A 382 9.10 14.47 0.16
CA GLY A 382 8.10 13.47 0.54
C GLY A 382 8.72 12.14 0.98
N ARG A 383 9.79 11.67 0.32
CA ARG A 383 10.51 10.46 0.74
C ARG A 383 11.19 10.62 2.09
N TYR A 384 11.82 11.76 2.36
CA TYR A 384 12.38 12.03 3.69
C TYR A 384 11.30 12.20 4.76
N CYS A 385 10.19 12.87 4.44
CA CYS A 385 9.05 12.99 5.35
C CYS A 385 8.57 11.62 5.81
N PHE A 386 8.34 10.70 4.86
CA PHE A 386 7.95 9.33 5.16
C PHE A 386 9.01 8.63 6.02
N SER A 387 10.28 8.66 5.57
CA SER A 387 11.36 7.92 6.24
C SER A 387 11.54 8.33 7.70
N LEU A 388 11.51 9.64 7.97
CA LEU A 388 11.67 10.16 9.33
C LEU A 388 10.43 9.86 10.19
N ALA A 389 9.22 9.97 9.63
CA ALA A 389 8.00 9.61 10.35
C ALA A 389 7.98 8.11 10.71
N SER A 390 8.29 7.23 9.75
CA SER A 390 8.38 5.79 10.01
C SER A 390 9.44 5.47 11.06
N MET A 391 10.61 6.10 11.00
CA MET A 391 11.65 5.94 12.02
C MET A 391 11.14 6.30 13.42
N ILE A 392 10.41 7.41 13.56
CA ILE A 392 9.81 7.84 14.84
C ILE A 392 8.78 6.81 15.31
N SER A 393 7.91 6.34 14.42
CA SER A 393 6.91 5.30 14.71
C SER A 393 7.56 3.98 15.14
N ASP A 394 8.61 3.52 14.46
CA ASP A 394 9.33 2.30 14.84
C ASP A 394 9.91 2.40 16.26
N ILE A 395 10.44 3.59 16.60
CA ILE A 395 11.02 3.87 17.92
C ILE A 395 9.92 3.92 18.99
N SER A 396 8.76 4.53 18.71
CA SER A 396 7.64 4.61 19.65
C SER A 396 7.02 3.23 19.95
N GLU A 397 7.19 2.28 19.03
CA GLU A 397 6.69 0.92 19.15
C GLU A 397 7.63 -0.06 19.88
N LEU A 398 8.90 0.32 20.15
CA LEU A 398 9.93 -0.54 20.74
C LEU A 398 9.47 -1.24 22.03
N ASP A 399 8.71 -0.53 22.86
CA ASP A 399 8.28 -0.97 24.18
C ASP A 399 6.78 -1.29 24.27
N SER A 400 6.04 -1.17 23.17
CA SER A 400 4.59 -1.38 23.17
C SER A 400 4.16 -2.59 22.34
N LYS A 401 4.87 -2.91 21.26
CA LYS A 401 4.52 -4.03 20.37
C LYS A 401 5.26 -5.31 20.74
N ILE A 402 4.53 -6.42 20.70
CA ILE A 402 5.04 -7.76 21.00
C ILE A 402 6.30 -8.07 20.19
N TYR A 403 6.31 -7.71 18.90
CA TYR A 403 7.44 -8.03 18.05
C TYR A 403 8.72 -7.27 18.36
N ALA A 404 8.61 -5.97 18.66
CA ALA A 404 9.77 -5.15 19.00
C ALA A 404 10.33 -5.56 20.37
N LYS A 405 9.44 -5.93 21.31
CA LYS A 405 9.82 -6.56 22.60
C LYS A 405 10.55 -7.89 22.41
N ASN A 406 10.09 -8.71 21.46
CA ASN A 406 10.69 -10.01 21.18
C ASN A 406 11.99 -9.93 20.37
N SER A 407 12.31 -8.78 19.78
CA SER A 407 13.60 -8.57 19.13
C SER A 407 14.73 -8.62 20.17
N PRO A 408 15.92 -9.15 19.86
CA PRO A 408 17.02 -9.13 20.81
C PRO A 408 17.45 -7.70 21.20
N GLU A 409 17.96 -7.51 22.42
CA GLU A 409 18.31 -6.18 22.94
C GLU A 409 19.42 -5.52 22.11
N GLU A 410 20.40 -6.30 21.66
CA GLU A 410 21.47 -5.86 20.77
C GLU A 410 20.96 -5.36 19.42
N VAL A 411 19.89 -5.98 18.88
CA VAL A 411 19.24 -5.55 17.64
C VAL A 411 18.58 -4.19 17.87
N ARG A 412 17.83 -4.01 18.97
CA ARG A 412 17.20 -2.72 19.29
C ARG A 412 18.24 -1.61 19.51
N LYS A 413 19.32 -1.88 20.25
CA LYS A 413 20.41 -0.92 20.45
C LYS A 413 21.10 -0.54 19.14
N LYS A 414 21.40 -1.53 18.29
CA LYS A 414 21.99 -1.29 16.97
C LYS A 414 21.05 -0.48 16.08
N TYR A 415 19.75 -0.75 16.11
CA TYR A 415 18.75 0.04 15.39
C TYR A 415 18.79 1.52 15.80
N LEU A 416 18.75 1.82 17.10
CA LEU A 416 18.83 3.20 17.61
C LEU A 416 20.13 3.92 17.19
N GLN A 417 21.27 3.20 17.17
CA GLN A 417 22.53 3.73 16.65
C GLN A 417 22.45 4.06 15.16
N LEU A 418 21.83 3.19 14.36
CA LEU A 418 21.62 3.43 12.94
C LEU A 418 20.70 4.64 12.70
N CYS A 419 19.64 4.82 13.51
CA CYS A 419 18.78 6.00 13.44
C CYS A 419 19.57 7.29 13.66
N THR A 420 20.42 7.32 14.69
CA THR A 420 21.28 8.47 15.01
C THR A 420 22.25 8.78 13.86
N LEU A 421 22.90 7.75 13.32
CA LEU A 421 23.81 7.90 12.18
C LEU A 421 23.10 8.41 10.93
N ALA A 422 21.91 7.90 10.63
CA ALA A 422 21.11 8.30 9.47
C ALA A 422 20.69 9.77 9.57
N VAL A 423 20.17 10.21 10.72
CA VAL A 423 19.80 11.62 10.95
C VAL A 423 21.02 12.53 10.78
N SER A 424 22.15 12.20 11.41
CA SER A 424 23.38 12.98 11.31
C SER A 424 23.89 13.10 9.87
N LYS A 425 23.90 11.99 9.13
CA LYS A 425 24.36 11.93 7.73
C LYS A 425 23.46 12.75 6.80
N GLU A 426 22.15 12.64 6.93
CA GLU A 426 21.19 13.20 5.97
C GLU A 426 20.76 14.63 6.30
N LYS A 427 20.97 15.11 7.53
CA LYS A 427 20.55 16.45 8.01
C LYS A 427 20.91 17.58 7.05
N SER A 428 22.17 17.65 6.61
CA SER A 428 22.64 18.75 5.75
C SER A 428 21.92 18.78 4.41
N LYS A 429 21.65 17.59 3.83
CA LYS A 429 20.91 17.43 2.58
C LYS A 429 19.44 17.81 2.74
N ILE A 430 18.81 17.39 3.84
CA ILE A 430 17.43 17.75 4.18
C ILE A 430 17.28 19.28 4.33
N LEU A 431 18.17 19.92 5.10
CA LEU A 431 18.15 21.38 5.28
C LEU A 431 18.37 22.13 3.96
N SER A 432 19.21 21.58 3.07
CA SER A 432 19.40 22.12 1.72
C SER A 432 18.11 22.04 0.89
N LEU A 433 17.38 20.92 0.92
CA LEU A 433 16.08 20.78 0.25
C LEU A 433 15.05 21.77 0.78
N ILE A 434 14.91 21.90 2.10
CA ILE A 434 14.00 22.88 2.74
C ILE A 434 14.35 24.31 2.30
N THR A 435 15.64 24.65 2.26
CA THR A 435 16.10 25.98 1.86
C THR A 435 15.81 26.24 0.38
N LYS A 436 16.06 25.26 -0.50
CA LYS A 436 15.74 25.37 -1.93
C LYS A 436 14.24 25.56 -2.15
N ALA A 437 13.39 24.75 -1.50
CA ALA A 437 11.94 24.91 -1.57
C ALA A 437 11.51 26.31 -1.12
N THR A 438 12.05 26.79 0.00
CA THR A 438 11.79 28.14 0.55
C THR A 438 12.18 29.26 -0.41
N ASN A 439 13.35 29.17 -1.02
CA ASN A 439 13.82 30.14 -1.99
C ASN A 439 13.01 30.13 -3.28
N HIS A 440 12.53 28.96 -3.71
CA HIS A 440 11.76 28.83 -4.94
C HIS A 440 10.38 29.49 -4.81
N PHE A 441 9.62 29.18 -3.75
CA PHE A 441 8.29 29.76 -3.59
C PHE A 441 8.28 31.24 -3.22
N THR A 442 9.39 31.79 -2.71
CA THR A 442 9.53 33.23 -2.43
C THR A 442 9.82 34.08 -3.67
N ARG A 443 10.23 33.46 -4.79
CA ARG A 443 10.71 34.17 -5.98
C ARG A 443 9.88 33.90 -7.23
N GLU A 444 9.41 32.67 -7.43
CA GLU A 444 8.79 32.22 -8.70
C GLU A 444 7.60 31.27 -8.45
N GLY A 445 6.76 31.06 -9.47
CA GLY A 445 5.68 30.06 -9.46
C GLY A 445 4.27 30.58 -9.18
N ASP A 446 3.27 29.81 -9.61
CA ASP A 446 1.87 30.01 -9.27
C ASP A 446 1.59 29.67 -7.79
N GLN A 447 0.45 30.10 -7.26
CA GLN A 447 0.11 29.92 -5.85
C GLN A 447 0.02 28.43 -5.44
N ALA A 448 -0.46 27.55 -6.32
CA ALA A 448 -0.60 26.13 -6.00
C ALA A 448 0.77 25.45 -5.83
N THR A 449 1.72 25.80 -6.70
CA THR A 449 3.13 25.36 -6.58
C THR A 449 3.74 25.84 -5.26
N LYS A 450 3.48 27.10 -4.87
CA LYS A 450 3.98 27.68 -3.61
C LYS A 450 3.39 26.97 -2.39
N ASP A 451 2.09 26.71 -2.39
CA ASP A 451 1.40 26.02 -1.30
C ASP A 451 1.91 24.58 -1.15
N LYS A 452 2.13 23.88 -2.27
CA LYS A 452 2.72 22.52 -2.32
C LYS A 452 4.11 22.51 -1.71
N LEU A 453 5.02 23.38 -2.16
CA LEU A 453 6.39 23.44 -1.65
C LEU A 453 6.45 23.85 -0.17
N ASN A 454 5.65 24.85 0.25
CA ASN A 454 5.59 25.27 1.64
C ASN A 454 5.07 24.15 2.55
N TYR A 455 4.05 23.41 2.11
CA TYR A 455 3.54 22.24 2.83
C TYR A 455 4.63 21.19 3.08
N TYR A 456 5.32 20.74 2.03
CA TYR A 456 6.37 19.72 2.17
C TYR A 456 7.57 20.23 2.98
N ALA A 457 7.97 21.49 2.80
CA ALA A 457 9.06 22.09 3.56
C ALA A 457 8.74 22.15 5.06
N ARG A 458 7.51 22.54 5.43
CA ARG A 458 7.04 22.55 6.82
C ARG A 458 6.99 21.14 7.42
N LEU A 459 6.39 20.19 6.69
CA LEU A 459 6.30 18.79 7.12
C LEU A 459 7.70 18.19 7.35
N LEU A 460 8.61 18.38 6.40
CA LEU A 460 9.97 17.87 6.50
C LEU A 460 10.73 18.50 7.68
N LYS A 461 10.56 19.81 7.91
CA LYS A 461 11.16 20.51 9.04
C LYS A 461 10.67 19.95 10.39
N VAL A 462 9.38 19.66 10.50
CA VAL A 462 8.76 19.05 11.69
C VAL A 462 9.34 17.67 11.95
N ASN A 463 9.34 16.79 10.94
CA ASN A 463 9.85 15.43 11.09
C ASN A 463 11.36 15.41 11.36
N LEU A 464 12.13 16.32 10.76
CA LEU A 464 13.55 16.47 11.08
C LEU A 464 13.75 16.90 12.54
N ALA A 465 13.02 17.90 13.02
CA ALA A 465 13.15 18.36 14.41
C ALA A 465 12.82 17.26 15.44
N LYS A 466 11.75 16.47 15.18
CA LYS A 466 11.40 15.30 16.00
C LYS A 466 12.53 14.25 15.99
N ALA A 467 13.04 13.92 14.80
CA ALA A 467 14.11 12.94 14.61
C ALA A 467 15.44 13.38 15.27
N GLU A 468 15.80 14.66 15.17
CA GLU A 468 16.98 15.22 15.82
C GLU A 468 16.89 15.15 17.34
N TYR A 469 15.73 15.45 17.91
CA TYR A 469 15.52 15.33 19.35
C TYR A 469 15.74 13.89 19.84
N ILE A 470 15.13 12.91 19.15
CA ILE A 470 15.30 11.48 19.45
C ILE A 470 16.77 11.06 19.29
N SER A 471 17.42 11.48 18.20
CA SER A 471 18.84 11.21 17.94
C SER A 471 19.77 11.76 19.03
N ASN A 472 19.45 12.95 19.56
CA ASN A 472 20.21 13.56 20.66
C ASN A 472 20.04 12.76 21.95
N LEU A 473 18.81 12.37 22.30
CA LEU A 473 18.56 11.52 23.47
C LEU A 473 19.37 10.22 23.40
N ILE A 474 19.36 9.54 22.25
CA ILE A 474 20.15 8.31 22.04
C ILE A 474 21.65 8.58 22.24
N SER A 475 22.16 9.68 21.67
CA SER A 475 23.58 10.06 21.76
C SER A 475 24.02 10.42 23.18
N GLU A 476 23.13 10.98 23.98
CA GLU A 476 23.32 11.28 25.41
C GLU A 476 23.22 10.03 26.31
N GLY A 477 23.00 8.86 25.71
CA GLY A 477 22.91 7.58 26.41
C GLY A 477 21.58 7.36 27.10
N ALA A 478 20.50 8.02 26.66
CA ALA A 478 19.13 7.72 27.10
C ALA A 478 18.83 6.22 27.01
N ASP A 479 18.08 5.71 27.99
CA ASP A 479 17.64 4.33 27.99
C ASP A 479 16.56 4.14 26.92
N GLN A 480 16.45 2.92 26.41
CA GLN A 480 15.54 2.61 25.31
C GLN A 480 14.10 3.03 25.61
N SER A 481 13.64 2.83 26.85
CA SER A 481 12.27 3.16 27.24
C SER A 481 12.03 4.65 27.19
N MET A 482 12.95 5.45 27.73
CA MET A 482 12.87 6.91 27.64
C MET A 482 12.84 7.40 26.18
N VAL A 483 13.67 6.81 25.31
CA VAL A 483 13.68 7.14 23.87
C VAL A 483 12.35 6.76 23.20
N ALA A 484 11.81 5.57 23.49
CA ALA A 484 10.53 5.11 22.95
C ALA A 484 9.36 5.99 23.41
N ILE A 485 9.35 6.41 24.67
CA ILE A 485 8.29 7.27 25.20
C ILE A 485 8.39 8.69 24.62
N ALA A 486 9.59 9.23 24.44
CA ALA A 486 9.80 10.50 23.74
C ALA A 486 9.26 10.43 22.30
N ALA A 487 9.57 9.35 21.57
CA ALA A 487 9.05 9.13 20.23
C ALA A 487 7.52 9.05 20.22
N LEU A 488 6.92 8.35 21.21
CA LEU A 488 5.47 8.26 21.38
C LEU A 488 4.83 9.61 21.73
N ALA A 489 5.52 10.51 22.44
CA ALA A 489 5.02 11.85 22.69
C ALA A 489 5.08 12.74 21.43
N LEU A 490 6.16 12.63 20.66
CA LEU A 490 6.34 13.39 19.41
C LEU A 490 5.44 12.89 18.27
N SER A 491 4.96 11.66 18.40
CA SER A 491 3.96 11.01 17.58
C SER A 491 2.63 11.77 17.58
N ASP A 492 2.21 12.30 18.74
CA ASP A 492 0.98 13.09 18.90
C ASP A 492 0.99 14.49 18.22
N VAL A 493 2.12 14.92 17.65
CA VAL A 493 2.21 16.22 16.96
C VAL A 493 1.58 16.11 15.57
N ASN A 494 0.49 16.86 15.37
CA ASN A 494 -0.39 16.91 14.20
C ASN A 494 -0.61 18.35 13.69
N LYS A 495 -1.48 18.55 12.69
CA LYS A 495 -1.67 19.87 12.05
C LYS A 495 -2.24 20.94 12.99
N ASN A 496 -2.92 20.55 14.08
CA ASN A 496 -3.57 21.48 15.01
C ASN A 496 -2.62 21.96 16.12
N ASN A 497 -1.56 21.21 16.41
CA ASN A 497 -0.61 21.51 17.49
C ASN A 497 0.84 21.66 17.02
N VAL A 498 1.11 21.57 15.71
CA VAL A 498 2.46 21.65 15.13
C VAL A 498 3.21 22.93 15.49
N ASP A 499 2.51 24.05 15.63
CA ASP A 499 3.12 25.34 16.01
C ASP A 499 3.63 25.33 17.46
N SER A 500 3.13 24.43 18.31
CA SER A 500 3.59 24.22 19.68
C SER A 500 4.84 23.35 19.77
N LEU A 501 5.28 22.72 18.67
CA LEU A 501 6.41 21.77 18.68
C LEU A 501 7.68 22.29 19.37
N PRO A 502 8.14 23.56 19.18
CA PRO A 502 9.31 24.05 19.88
C PRO A 502 9.18 24.01 21.41
N GLU A 503 8.00 24.37 21.94
CA GLU A 503 7.73 24.35 23.38
C GLU A 503 7.50 22.92 23.89
N VAL A 504 6.89 22.05 23.10
CA VAL A 504 6.81 20.61 23.40
C VAL A 504 8.20 20.00 23.55
N LEU A 505 9.11 20.25 22.59
CA LEU A 505 10.49 19.75 22.63
C LEU A 505 11.25 20.26 23.85
N LYS A 506 11.08 21.55 24.21
CA LYS A 506 11.67 22.13 25.41
C LYS A 506 11.17 21.46 26.69
N ASN A 507 9.87 21.21 26.79
CA ASN A 507 9.29 20.54 27.95
C ASN A 507 9.70 19.06 28.05
N LEU A 508 9.75 18.35 26.92
CA LEU A 508 10.29 17.00 26.89
C LEU A 508 11.77 16.98 27.32
N ALA A 509 12.57 17.95 26.88
CA ALA A 509 13.98 18.06 27.29
C ALA A 509 14.13 18.21 28.81
N VAL A 510 13.30 19.04 29.46
CA VAL A 510 13.27 19.16 30.93
C VAL A 510 12.89 17.82 31.57
N ALA A 511 11.85 17.17 31.06
CA ALA A 511 11.36 15.90 31.58
C ALA A 511 12.40 14.76 31.50
N HIS A 512 13.25 14.79 30.46
CA HIS A 512 14.21 13.73 30.15
C HIS A 512 15.63 14.06 30.62
N ASP A 513 15.85 15.26 31.18
CA ASP A 513 17.15 15.69 31.69
C ASP A 513 17.59 14.77 32.83
N ARG A 514 18.75 14.13 32.67
CA ARG A 514 19.31 13.19 33.66
C ARG A 514 20.22 13.85 34.68
N SER A 515 20.50 15.13 34.52
CA SER A 515 21.25 15.88 35.50
C SER A 515 20.36 16.23 36.69
N ASN A 516 20.97 16.58 37.83
CA ASN A 516 20.24 17.10 38.98
C ASN A 516 19.82 18.58 38.80
N ARG A 517 19.70 19.05 37.54
CA ARG A 517 19.33 20.43 37.22
C ARG A 517 17.87 20.72 37.49
N TYR A 518 16.99 19.73 37.32
CA TYR A 518 15.54 19.89 37.52
C TYR A 518 15.02 18.92 38.58
N THR A 519 14.14 19.42 39.43
CA THR A 519 13.42 18.67 40.45
C THR A 519 12.36 17.73 39.84
N LYS A 520 11.88 16.78 40.64
CA LYS A 520 10.78 15.87 40.24
C LYS A 520 9.53 16.66 39.85
N ASP A 521 9.18 17.71 40.60
CA ASP A 521 8.00 18.54 40.36
C ASP A 521 8.10 19.37 39.08
N GLU A 522 9.29 19.90 38.77
CA GLU A 522 9.55 20.61 37.51
C GLU A 522 9.42 19.67 36.31
N LYS A 523 9.91 18.43 36.41
CA LYS A 523 9.75 17.40 35.37
C LYS A 523 8.29 17.02 35.16
N ILE A 524 7.54 16.82 36.24
CA ILE A 524 6.09 16.56 36.18
C ILE A 524 5.35 17.72 35.53
N THR A 525 5.69 18.95 35.89
CA THR A 525 5.10 20.17 35.31
C THR A 525 5.38 20.28 33.82
N ALA A 526 6.61 19.95 33.40
CA ALA A 526 6.99 19.95 32.00
C ALA A 526 6.19 18.92 31.19
N ILE A 527 6.00 17.70 31.72
CA ILE A 527 5.22 16.65 31.05
C ILE A 527 3.75 17.07 30.89
N LYS A 528 3.15 17.64 31.93
CA LYS A 528 1.79 18.19 31.86
C LYS A 528 1.70 19.28 30.80
N SER A 529 2.65 20.21 30.78
CA SER A 529 2.71 21.28 29.80
C SER A 529 2.83 20.74 28.37
N ALA A 530 3.71 19.76 28.13
CA ALA A 530 3.82 19.09 26.83
C ALA A 530 2.52 18.40 26.42
N SER A 531 1.86 17.70 27.35
CA SER A 531 0.58 17.04 27.13
C SER A 531 -0.53 18.03 26.74
N GLU A 532 -0.64 19.15 27.46
CA GLU A 532 -1.59 20.21 27.18
C GLU A 532 -1.34 20.89 25.82
N LEU A 533 -0.07 21.16 25.50
CA LEU A 533 0.32 21.71 24.20
C LEU A 533 0.00 20.78 23.03
N LEU A 534 -0.03 19.48 23.28
CA LEU A 534 -0.44 18.46 22.29
C LEU A 534 -1.96 18.29 22.20
N GLY A 535 -2.74 19.04 22.99
CA GLY A 535 -4.20 19.04 22.94
C GLY A 535 -4.86 18.09 23.93
N HIS A 536 -4.11 17.43 24.81
CA HIS A 536 -4.65 16.57 25.84
C HIS A 536 -5.01 17.40 27.08
N SER A 537 -6.29 17.42 27.48
CA SER A 537 -6.76 18.20 28.64
C SER A 537 -7.48 17.35 29.67
N GLY A 538 -7.41 17.78 30.95
CA GLY A 538 -8.10 17.14 32.06
C GLY A 538 -7.69 15.67 32.26
N ASP A 539 -8.68 14.78 32.37
CA ASP A 539 -8.47 13.35 32.65
C ASP A 539 -7.95 12.55 31.43
N GLN A 540 -7.88 13.17 30.24
CA GLN A 540 -7.43 12.53 28.99
C GLN A 540 -5.90 12.53 28.85
N SER A 541 -5.18 12.24 29.93
CA SER A 541 -3.71 12.20 29.88
C SER A 541 -3.23 11.03 29.00
N PRO A 542 -2.37 11.29 28.00
CA PRO A 542 -1.91 10.27 27.07
C PRO A 542 -1.05 9.24 27.81
N LYS A 543 -0.99 8.02 27.26
CA LYS A 543 -0.26 6.92 27.91
C LYS A 543 1.20 7.26 28.19
N TRP A 544 1.86 7.96 27.26
CA TRP A 544 3.26 8.36 27.43
C TRP A 544 3.44 9.29 28.64
N ALA A 545 2.52 10.23 28.90
CA ALA A 545 2.64 11.18 30.00
C ALA A 545 2.65 10.49 31.37
N LYS A 546 1.89 9.40 31.50
CA LYS A 546 1.87 8.54 32.70
C LYS A 546 3.18 7.75 32.89
N ILE A 547 3.89 7.44 31.80
CA ILE A 547 5.13 6.67 31.85
C ILE A 547 6.32 7.59 32.18
N ILE A 548 6.38 8.80 31.61
CA ILE A 548 7.45 9.77 31.89
C ILE A 548 7.27 10.39 33.29
N GLY A 549 6.04 10.75 33.63
CA GLY A 549 5.75 11.44 34.87
C GLY A 549 5.53 10.43 35.94
N VAL A 550 6.60 9.82 36.47
CA VAL A 550 6.64 8.94 37.66
C VAL A 550 5.24 8.71 38.21
N VAL A 551 4.48 7.80 37.59
CA VAL A 551 3.30 7.21 38.23
C VAL A 551 3.89 6.24 39.24
N GLU A 552 4.34 6.82 40.35
CA GLU A 552 4.19 6.17 41.63
C GLU A 552 2.69 5.90 41.77
N ASN A 553 2.36 4.61 41.84
CA ASN A 553 1.10 4.16 42.40
C ASN A 553 0.88 4.90 43.73
N SER A 554 -0.08 5.82 43.74
CA SER A 554 -1.07 5.89 44.81
C SER A 554 -1.96 4.66 44.74
#